data_AF-A0A6C0EGS8-F1
#
_entry.id   AF-A0A6C0EGS8-F1
#
_cell.length_a   1.000
_cell.length_b   1.000
_cell.length_c   1.000
_cell.angle_alpha   90.00
_cell.angle_beta   90.00
_cell.angle_gamma   90.00
#
_symmetry.space_group_name_H-M   'P 1'
#
loop_
_entity.id
_entity.type
_entity.pdbx_description
1 polymer ?
#
loop_
_entity_poly.entity_id
_entity_poly.type
_entity_poly.pdbx_seq_one_letter_code
_entity_poly.pdbx_strand_id
1 'polypeptide(L)'
;MSSKKPTKKQPKKQTKKQTKKQTKKTDKYYIIHNNGGRSFVVVISKASIKIYENTYEEYDDKKDKILKFKDYTETRNKDEIIYVLEKPIFVIPKYKKVYIGYDVESRNKYIKNKNFGKGNSILVFDGTIYYSISDDKIRTFKKQHIKGDIVGYISPIGPNDVPYPMLFTKTHLYSWCDNIDVFPIPTTKKEKKIMKLLCKARHPFDIPNKEEGDVKDFSEKYMCYAGDTTIKQKTIYYSD
;
A
#
# COMPACT_ATOMS: atom_id res chain seq x y z
N MET A 1 -16.98 -86.40 -20.37
CA MET A 1 -16.67 -85.11 -21.01
C MET A 1 -17.11 -84.00 -20.07
N SER A 2 -16.18 -83.31 -19.39
CA SER A 2 -16.52 -82.28 -18.41
C SER A 2 -15.93 -80.94 -18.85
N SER A 3 -16.80 -80.01 -19.24
CA SER A 3 -16.46 -78.71 -19.84
C SER A 3 -16.28 -77.64 -18.76
N LYS A 4 -15.06 -77.11 -18.61
CA LYS A 4 -14.75 -75.95 -17.76
C LYS A 4 -15.24 -74.65 -18.41
N LYS A 5 -16.05 -73.86 -17.70
CA LYS A 5 -16.45 -72.49 -18.08
C LYS A 5 -15.32 -71.49 -17.83
N PRO A 6 -15.10 -70.50 -18.71
CA PRO A 6 -14.09 -69.47 -18.52
C PRO A 6 -14.60 -68.32 -17.64
N THR A 7 -13.75 -67.88 -16.70
CA THR A 7 -14.01 -66.80 -15.74
C THR A 7 -13.61 -65.45 -16.33
N LYS A 8 -14.55 -64.48 -16.44
CA LYS A 8 -14.28 -63.11 -16.89
C LYS A 8 -13.58 -62.29 -15.79
N LYS A 9 -12.35 -61.85 -16.05
CA LYS A 9 -11.63 -60.86 -15.23
C LYS A 9 -12.20 -59.45 -15.45
N GLN A 10 -12.62 -58.78 -14.38
CA GLN A 10 -13.03 -57.38 -14.41
C GLN A 10 -11.82 -56.42 -14.44
N PRO A 11 -11.92 -55.29 -15.15
CA PRO A 11 -10.82 -54.32 -15.26
C PRO A 11 -10.74 -53.42 -14.00
N LYS A 12 -9.55 -53.35 -13.40
CA LYS A 12 -9.23 -52.48 -12.26
C LYS A 12 -9.22 -51.01 -12.71
N LYS A 13 -10.15 -50.20 -12.18
CA LYS A 13 -10.16 -48.73 -12.33
C LYS A 13 -8.94 -48.13 -11.61
N GLN A 14 -7.99 -47.58 -12.37
CA GLN A 14 -6.89 -46.77 -11.85
C GLN A 14 -7.39 -45.34 -11.59
N THR A 15 -7.51 -44.97 -10.33
CA THR A 15 -7.80 -43.61 -9.89
C THR A 15 -6.54 -42.74 -10.05
N LYS A 16 -6.51 -41.90 -11.09
CA LYS A 16 -5.45 -40.89 -11.30
C LYS A 16 -5.51 -39.85 -10.16
N LYS A 17 -4.58 -39.94 -9.20
CA LYS A 17 -4.35 -38.89 -8.20
C LYS A 17 -3.86 -37.62 -8.91
N GLN A 18 -4.74 -36.65 -9.08
CA GLN A 18 -4.35 -35.30 -9.52
C GLN A 18 -3.61 -34.59 -8.39
N THR A 19 -2.29 -34.53 -8.48
CA THR A 19 -1.44 -33.67 -7.65
C THR A 19 -1.70 -32.21 -8.04
N LYS A 20 -2.47 -31.48 -7.21
CA LYS A 20 -2.64 -30.04 -7.34
C LYS A 20 -1.28 -29.35 -7.18
N LYS A 21 -0.71 -28.82 -8.27
CA LYS A 21 0.46 -27.93 -8.21
C LYS A 21 0.10 -26.72 -7.34
N GLN A 22 0.69 -26.63 -6.15
CA GLN A 22 0.65 -25.41 -5.35
C GLN A 22 1.42 -24.32 -6.10
N THR A 23 0.72 -23.32 -6.61
CA THR A 23 1.34 -22.09 -7.12
C THR A 23 2.01 -21.38 -5.94
N LYS A 24 3.34 -21.25 -6.00
CA LYS A 24 4.15 -20.52 -5.02
C LYS A 24 3.67 -19.07 -5.04
N LYS A 25 2.95 -18.66 -3.98
CA LYS A 25 2.44 -17.29 -3.85
C LYS A 25 3.64 -16.36 -3.73
N THR A 26 3.84 -15.50 -4.72
CA THR A 26 4.88 -14.47 -4.69
C THR A 26 4.49 -13.38 -3.70
N ASP A 27 5.49 -12.85 -3.00
CA ASP A 27 5.30 -11.70 -2.12
C ASP A 27 4.90 -10.47 -2.94
N LYS A 28 4.10 -9.58 -2.33
CA LYS A 28 3.71 -8.31 -2.97
C LYS A 28 4.70 -7.24 -2.56
N TYR A 29 5.00 -6.30 -3.44
CA TYR A 29 5.77 -5.11 -3.10
C TYR A 29 5.05 -3.83 -3.55
N TYR A 30 5.39 -2.74 -2.90
CA TYR A 30 4.90 -1.40 -3.19
C TYR A 30 6.05 -0.41 -3.24
N ILE A 31 5.89 0.64 -4.03
CA ILE A 31 6.87 1.70 -4.23
C ILE A 31 6.37 2.96 -3.54
N ILE A 32 7.16 3.49 -2.61
CA ILE A 32 6.86 4.70 -1.84
C ILE A 32 7.43 5.89 -2.60
N HIS A 33 6.59 6.87 -2.88
CA HIS A 33 6.93 8.09 -3.61
C HIS A 33 7.46 9.16 -2.64
N ASN A 34 8.38 10.00 -3.10
CA ASN A 34 8.91 11.15 -2.37
C ASN A 34 9.46 12.20 -3.34
N ASN A 35 8.85 13.38 -3.39
CA ASN A 35 9.39 14.59 -4.02
C ASN A 35 10.06 14.36 -5.41
N GLY A 36 9.43 13.56 -6.27
CA GLY A 36 9.90 13.21 -7.62
C GLY A 36 10.74 11.92 -7.72
N GLY A 37 11.10 11.33 -6.59
CA GLY A 37 11.85 10.09 -6.46
C GLY A 37 11.04 8.94 -5.85
N ARG A 38 11.71 7.79 -5.71
CA ARG A 38 11.17 6.57 -5.09
C ARG A 38 12.04 6.26 -3.90
N SER A 39 11.58 6.57 -2.69
CA SER A 39 12.41 6.40 -1.49
C SER A 39 12.50 4.95 -1.06
N PHE A 40 11.38 4.23 -1.05
CA PHE A 40 11.34 2.87 -0.53
C PHE A 40 10.68 1.86 -1.46
N VAL A 41 11.17 0.62 -1.38
CA VAL A 41 10.43 -0.58 -1.78
C VAL A 41 9.97 -1.31 -0.53
N VAL A 42 8.66 -1.50 -0.39
CA VAL A 42 8.06 -2.20 0.75
C VAL A 42 7.57 -3.57 0.31
N VAL A 43 8.23 -4.62 0.75
CA VAL A 43 7.86 -6.02 0.46
C VAL A 43 7.01 -6.59 1.58
N ILE A 44 5.80 -7.00 1.26
CA ILE A 44 4.81 -7.56 2.17
C ILE A 44 4.67 -9.07 1.91
N SER A 45 5.20 -9.85 2.84
CA SER A 45 5.03 -11.30 2.91
C SER A 45 4.03 -11.68 4.00
N LYS A 46 3.65 -12.96 4.09
CA LYS A 46 2.84 -13.46 5.23
C LYS A 46 3.57 -13.36 6.57
N ALA A 47 4.89 -13.44 6.55
CA ALA A 47 5.71 -13.52 7.77
C ALA A 47 6.03 -12.13 8.29
N SER A 48 6.52 -11.26 7.41
CA SER A 48 7.04 -9.93 7.77
C SER A 48 6.81 -8.91 6.67
N ILE A 49 6.97 -7.65 7.01
CA ILE A 49 7.14 -6.56 6.05
C ILE A 49 8.61 -6.13 6.10
N LYS A 50 9.24 -6.05 4.94
CA LYS A 50 10.61 -5.57 4.77
C LYS A 50 10.59 -4.27 4.00
N ILE A 51 11.32 -3.29 4.47
CA ILE A 51 11.44 -1.97 3.86
C ILE A 51 12.88 -1.83 3.39
N TYR A 52 13.02 -1.48 2.12
CA TYR A 52 14.29 -1.31 1.44
C TYR A 52 14.39 0.12 0.95
N GLU A 53 15.57 0.70 1.06
CA GLU A 53 15.89 2.00 0.48
C GLU A 53 16.33 1.82 -0.97
N ASN A 54 15.84 2.70 -1.84
CA ASN A 54 16.26 2.76 -3.23
C ASN A 54 17.70 3.27 -3.34
N THR A 55 18.51 2.56 -4.12
CA THR A 55 19.87 2.98 -4.46
C THR A 55 19.88 3.45 -5.91
N TYR A 56 20.15 4.74 -6.15
CA TYR A 56 20.15 5.34 -7.49
C TYR A 56 21.34 4.94 -8.36
N GLU A 57 22.37 4.34 -7.76
CA GLU A 57 23.57 3.92 -8.46
C GLU A 57 23.49 2.44 -8.79
N GLU A 58 23.67 2.08 -10.06
CA GLU A 58 24.17 0.76 -10.45
C GLU A 58 25.62 0.68 -9.92
N TYR A 59 25.79 0.50 -8.61
CA TYR A 59 27.12 0.45 -8.00
C TYR A 59 27.91 -0.73 -8.58
N ASP A 60 29.00 -0.41 -9.29
CA ASP A 60 29.87 -1.35 -10.00
C ASP A 60 30.94 -2.00 -9.11
N ASP A 61 31.06 -1.64 -7.81
CA ASP A 61 32.23 -2.10 -7.02
C ASP A 61 31.95 -2.55 -5.57
N LYS A 62 30.69 -2.61 -5.10
CA LYS A 62 30.38 -3.03 -3.72
C LYS A 62 29.96 -4.51 -3.65
N LYS A 63 30.57 -5.23 -2.70
CA LYS A 63 30.36 -6.67 -2.39
C LYS A 63 28.93 -7.05 -1.94
N ASP A 64 28.02 -6.08 -1.87
CA ASP A 64 26.67 -6.31 -1.37
C ASP A 64 25.76 -6.84 -2.47
N LYS A 65 24.93 -7.82 -2.12
CA LYS A 65 23.94 -8.38 -3.03
C LYS A 65 22.84 -7.34 -3.26
N ILE A 66 22.52 -7.10 -4.53
CA ILE A 66 21.47 -6.17 -4.96
C ILE A 66 20.21 -6.96 -5.34
N LEU A 67 19.05 -6.43 -4.95
CA LEU A 67 17.74 -6.88 -5.41
C LEU A 67 17.20 -5.93 -6.48
N LYS A 68 16.48 -6.49 -7.45
CA LYS A 68 15.88 -5.75 -8.57
C LYS A 68 14.36 -5.79 -8.48
N PHE A 69 13.73 -4.63 -8.55
CA PHE A 69 12.28 -4.49 -8.57
C PHE A 69 11.87 -3.72 -9.81
N LYS A 70 10.83 -4.17 -10.52
CA LYS A 70 10.27 -3.39 -11.63
C LYS A 70 9.55 -2.15 -11.05
N ASP A 71 9.88 -0.96 -11.52
CA ASP A 71 9.08 0.23 -11.26
C ASP A 71 7.76 0.11 -12.04
N TYR A 72 6.69 -0.29 -11.36
CA TYR A 72 5.37 -0.36 -11.98
C TYR A 72 4.67 1.00 -12.02
N THR A 73 5.20 2.02 -11.34
CA THR A 73 4.66 3.37 -11.22
C THR A 73 5.18 4.31 -12.30
N GLU A 74 6.32 3.97 -12.92
CA GLU A 74 6.96 4.78 -13.96
C GLU A 74 6.00 5.11 -15.11
N THR A 75 6.08 6.35 -15.61
CA THR A 75 5.13 6.91 -16.59
C THR A 75 5.71 7.00 -18.00
N ARG A 76 7.03 6.99 -18.14
CA ARG A 76 7.79 7.15 -19.39
C ARG A 76 8.44 5.85 -19.83
N ASN A 77 9.16 5.16 -18.94
CA ASN A 77 9.90 3.92 -19.24
C ASN A 77 9.33 2.70 -18.51
N LYS A 78 8.60 1.83 -19.23
CA LYS A 78 7.93 0.67 -18.64
C LYS A 78 8.87 -0.40 -18.09
N ASP A 79 10.16 -0.32 -18.41
CA ASP A 79 11.16 -1.31 -18.01
C ASP A 79 12.18 -0.74 -17.02
N GLU A 80 11.87 0.40 -16.40
CA GLU A 80 12.67 0.94 -15.30
C GLU A 80 12.73 -0.05 -14.13
N ILE A 81 13.94 -0.24 -13.62
CA ILE A 81 14.27 -1.13 -12.51
C ILE A 81 14.75 -0.30 -11.34
N ILE A 82 14.17 -0.55 -10.18
CA ILE A 82 14.62 -0.04 -8.88
C ILE A 82 15.60 -1.06 -8.31
N TYR A 83 16.78 -0.57 -7.95
CA TYR A 83 17.81 -1.33 -7.27
C TYR A 83 17.77 -1.04 -5.77
N VAL A 84 17.88 -2.09 -4.95
CA VAL A 84 17.99 -1.95 -3.49
C VAL A 84 19.01 -2.94 -2.95
N LEU A 85 19.58 -2.66 -1.79
CA LEU A 85 20.42 -3.62 -1.08
C LEU A 85 19.60 -4.83 -0.59
N GLU A 86 20.18 -6.04 -0.59
CA GLU A 86 19.50 -7.25 -0.12
C GLU A 86 19.11 -7.19 1.37
N LYS A 87 19.87 -6.42 2.16
CA LYS A 87 19.56 -6.17 3.56
C LYS A 87 18.51 -5.05 3.68
N PRO A 88 17.32 -5.32 4.26
CA PRO A 88 16.33 -4.28 4.48
C PRO A 88 16.81 -3.27 5.55
N ILE A 89 16.50 -1.99 5.35
CA ILE A 89 16.74 -0.93 6.34
C ILE A 89 15.84 -1.07 7.56
N PHE A 90 14.67 -1.70 7.38
CA PHE A 90 13.74 -1.95 8.47
C PHE A 90 12.88 -3.20 8.23
N VAL A 91 12.55 -3.90 9.31
CA VAL A 91 11.71 -5.09 9.28
C VAL A 91 10.62 -4.98 10.33
N ILE A 92 9.36 -5.13 9.91
CA ILE A 92 8.22 -5.34 10.80
C ILE A 92 7.98 -6.85 10.87
N PRO A 93 8.43 -7.54 11.94
CA PRO A 93 8.51 -8.99 11.98
C PRO A 93 7.14 -9.68 12.08
N LYS A 94 6.10 -8.97 12.54
CA LYS A 94 4.72 -9.45 12.63
C LYS A 94 3.77 -8.28 12.44
N TYR A 95 2.65 -8.52 11.77
CA TYR A 95 1.59 -7.53 11.62
C TYR A 95 0.20 -8.16 11.64
N LYS A 96 -0.80 -7.38 12.06
CA LYS A 96 -2.22 -7.79 12.06
C LYS A 96 -2.98 -7.22 10.88
N LYS A 97 -2.71 -5.97 10.50
CA LYS A 97 -3.39 -5.29 9.40
C LYS A 97 -2.41 -4.43 8.61
N VAL A 98 -2.69 -4.30 7.32
CA VAL A 98 -1.98 -3.42 6.39
C VAL A 98 -3.03 -2.63 5.63
N TYR A 99 -2.83 -1.32 5.54
CA TYR A 99 -3.63 -0.42 4.73
C TYR A 99 -2.72 0.19 3.67
N ILE A 100 -3.15 0.10 2.42
CA ILE A 100 -2.40 0.56 1.26
C ILE A 100 -2.99 1.90 0.83
N GLY A 101 -2.16 2.93 0.79
CA GLY A 101 -2.51 4.25 0.27
C GLY A 101 -2.64 4.19 -1.24
N TYR A 102 -3.65 4.83 -1.78
CA TYR A 102 -3.83 4.97 -3.22
C TYR A 102 -3.95 6.45 -3.54
N ASP A 103 -3.33 6.87 -4.63
CA ASP A 103 -3.64 8.16 -5.21
C ASP A 103 -5.11 8.20 -5.64
N VAL A 104 -5.75 9.30 -5.30
CA VAL A 104 -7.15 9.62 -5.60
C VAL A 104 -7.30 11.10 -5.97
N GLU A 105 -6.18 11.81 -6.18
CA GLU A 105 -6.17 13.19 -6.65
C GLU A 105 -6.67 13.25 -8.10
N SER A 106 -7.86 13.82 -8.32
CA SER A 106 -8.49 13.83 -9.65
C SER A 106 -7.68 14.60 -10.68
N ARG A 107 -6.86 15.56 -10.24
CA ARG A 107 -5.93 16.27 -11.13
C ARG A 107 -4.90 15.34 -11.76
N ASN A 108 -4.60 14.19 -11.18
CA ASN A 108 -3.63 13.23 -11.71
C ASN A 108 -4.20 12.30 -12.80
N LYS A 109 -5.45 12.51 -13.25
CA LYS A 109 -6.04 11.77 -14.37
C LYS A 109 -5.29 11.90 -15.70
N TYR A 110 -4.38 12.86 -15.87
CA TYR A 110 -3.52 12.92 -17.06
C TYR A 110 -2.49 11.77 -17.09
N ILE A 111 -2.21 11.14 -15.95
CA ILE A 111 -1.27 10.03 -15.84
C ILE A 111 -1.95 8.75 -16.31
N LYS A 112 -1.51 8.24 -17.47
CA LYS A 112 -2.10 7.06 -18.11
C LYS A 112 -1.78 5.74 -17.39
N ASN A 113 -0.67 5.69 -16.65
CA ASN A 113 -0.31 4.50 -15.89
C ASN A 113 -1.22 4.33 -14.67
N LYS A 114 -2.15 3.37 -14.74
CA LYS A 114 -3.12 3.09 -13.67
C LYS A 114 -2.52 2.54 -12.36
N ASN A 115 -1.23 2.22 -12.34
CA ASN A 115 -0.54 1.84 -11.11
C ASN A 115 0.26 2.99 -10.51
N PHE A 116 0.31 4.16 -11.15
CA PHE A 116 0.90 5.35 -10.54
C PHE A 116 0.19 5.65 -9.22
N GLY A 117 0.97 5.91 -8.17
CA GLY A 117 0.47 6.18 -6.83
C GLY A 117 -0.20 5.01 -6.11
N LYS A 118 -0.14 3.79 -6.65
CA LYS A 118 -0.61 2.59 -5.96
C LYS A 118 0.38 2.17 -4.88
N GLY A 119 -0.02 2.33 -3.62
CA GLY A 119 0.81 2.02 -2.46
C GLY A 119 1.92 3.04 -2.25
N ASN A 120 1.72 4.28 -2.65
CA ASN A 120 2.63 5.40 -2.41
C ASN A 120 2.80 5.75 -0.92
N SER A 121 1.91 5.23 -0.06
CA SER A 121 2.10 5.16 1.38
C SER A 121 1.48 3.89 1.95
N ILE A 122 1.96 3.45 3.10
CA ILE A 122 1.49 2.23 3.78
C ILE A 122 1.33 2.50 5.27
N LEU A 123 0.19 2.10 5.81
CA LEU A 123 -0.04 2.06 7.26
C LEU A 123 -0.12 0.60 7.72
N VAL A 124 0.76 0.20 8.64
CA VAL A 124 0.82 -1.16 9.20
C VAL A 124 0.43 -1.13 10.66
N PHE A 125 -0.38 -2.07 11.11
CA PHE A 125 -0.71 -2.26 12.52
C PHE A 125 -0.22 -3.61 13.01
N ASP A 126 0.62 -3.62 14.04
CA ASP A 126 1.17 -4.87 14.62
C ASP A 126 0.32 -5.47 15.74
N GLY A 127 -0.66 -4.72 16.25
CA GLY A 127 -1.45 -5.07 17.42
C GLY A 127 -1.34 -4.08 18.57
N THR A 128 -0.28 -3.28 18.58
CA THR A 128 0.07 -2.33 19.64
C THR A 128 0.35 -0.94 19.07
N ILE A 129 1.18 -0.86 18.03
CA ILE A 129 1.56 0.37 17.36
C ILE A 129 1.23 0.34 15.88
N TYR A 130 1.12 1.54 15.32
CA TYR A 130 1.05 1.77 13.90
C TYR A 130 2.42 2.19 13.37
N TYR A 131 2.79 1.66 12.21
CA TYR A 131 3.90 2.11 11.39
C TYR A 131 3.35 2.81 10.16
N SER A 132 3.71 4.07 9.99
CA SER A 132 3.40 4.88 8.81
C SER A 132 4.65 4.95 7.95
N ILE A 133 4.55 4.44 6.73
CA ILE A 133 5.63 4.42 5.74
C ILE A 133 5.17 5.30 4.59
N SER A 134 5.79 6.45 4.44
CA SER A 134 5.41 7.46 3.44
C SER A 134 6.60 8.37 3.24
N ASP A 135 6.76 8.92 2.03
CA ASP A 135 7.90 9.79 1.73
C ASP A 135 9.22 9.01 1.93
N ASP A 136 10.23 9.64 2.55
CA ASP A 136 11.46 9.01 3.03
C ASP A 136 11.42 8.60 4.52
N LYS A 137 10.22 8.49 5.11
CA LYS A 137 10.11 8.29 6.56
C LYS A 137 9.33 7.04 6.95
N ILE A 138 9.88 6.36 7.96
CA ILE A 138 9.17 5.35 8.74
C ILE A 138 8.85 5.97 10.10
N ARG A 139 7.58 6.20 10.38
CA ARG A 139 7.10 6.83 11.61
C ARG A 139 6.22 5.89 12.42
N THR A 140 6.20 6.04 13.73
CA THR A 140 5.36 5.24 14.62
C THR A 140 4.48 6.06 15.55
N PHE A 141 3.33 5.50 15.91
CA PHE A 141 2.43 6.03 16.93
C PHE A 141 1.57 4.92 17.55
N LYS A 142 1.04 5.15 18.75
CA LYS A 142 0.30 4.13 19.53
C LYS A 142 -1.14 3.98 19.03
N LYS A 143 -1.70 2.76 19.15
CA LYS A 143 -3.09 2.44 18.76
C LYS A 143 -4.11 3.43 19.34
N GLN A 144 -3.94 3.81 20.60
CA GLN A 144 -4.85 4.68 21.35
C GLN A 144 -5.06 6.07 20.73
N HIS A 145 -4.17 6.50 19.83
CA HIS A 145 -4.31 7.77 19.11
C HIS A 145 -5.33 7.68 17.97
N ILE A 146 -5.68 6.47 17.50
CA ILE A 146 -6.71 6.24 16.49
C ILE A 146 -8.01 5.81 17.15
N LYS A 147 -9.05 6.61 16.98
CA LYS A 147 -10.37 6.45 17.55
C LYS A 147 -11.31 5.86 16.51
N GLY A 148 -12.07 4.83 16.91
CA GLY A 148 -13.03 4.13 16.04
C GLY A 148 -12.37 3.17 15.04
N ASP A 149 -13.22 2.36 14.40
CA ASP A 149 -12.76 1.40 13.41
C ASP A 149 -12.34 2.10 12.12
N ILE A 150 -11.21 1.69 11.55
CA ILE A 150 -10.74 2.16 10.24
C ILE A 150 -11.69 1.66 9.15
N VAL A 151 -12.17 2.59 8.31
CA VAL A 151 -13.07 2.32 7.18
C VAL A 151 -12.43 2.61 5.82
N GLY A 152 -11.34 3.40 5.79
CA GLY A 152 -10.60 3.68 4.57
C GLY A 152 -9.24 4.29 4.86
N TYR A 153 -8.34 4.16 3.89
CA TYR A 153 -7.01 4.77 3.89
C TYR A 153 -6.68 5.11 2.44
N ILE A 154 -6.35 6.36 2.19
CA ILE A 154 -5.97 6.90 0.88
C ILE A 154 -4.68 7.68 1.02
N SER A 155 -4.07 8.04 -0.09
CA SER A 155 -2.88 8.87 -0.09
C SER A 155 -2.80 9.63 -1.41
N PRO A 156 -3.62 10.69 -1.58
CA PRO A 156 -3.50 11.62 -2.70
C PRO A 156 -2.04 12.02 -2.93
N ILE A 157 -1.64 12.10 -4.20
CA ILE A 157 -0.34 12.62 -4.59
C ILE A 157 -0.51 14.06 -5.03
N GLY A 158 0.12 14.98 -4.30
CA GLY A 158 0.13 16.39 -4.67
C GLY A 158 1.30 16.75 -5.60
N PRO A 159 1.65 18.05 -5.66
CA PRO A 159 2.79 18.51 -6.45
C PRO A 159 4.08 17.77 -6.09
N ASN A 160 4.95 17.63 -7.09
CA ASN A 160 6.24 16.94 -6.97
C ASN A 160 6.13 15.51 -6.45
N ASP A 161 5.04 14.79 -6.70
CA ASP A 161 4.93 13.38 -6.31
C ASP A 161 4.94 13.14 -4.78
N VAL A 162 4.54 14.15 -4.00
CA VAL A 162 4.48 14.06 -2.54
C VAL A 162 3.18 13.37 -2.10
N PRO A 163 3.25 12.26 -1.34
CA PRO A 163 2.07 11.60 -0.80
C PRO A 163 1.49 12.34 0.41
N TYR A 164 0.17 12.46 0.46
CA TYR A 164 -0.58 13.05 1.58
C TYR A 164 -1.55 12.02 2.20
N PRO A 165 -1.07 11.09 3.03
CA PRO A 165 -1.91 10.04 3.58
C PRO A 165 -3.11 10.58 4.37
N MET A 166 -4.26 9.93 4.20
CA MET A 166 -5.45 10.18 5.01
C MET A 166 -6.05 8.87 5.47
N LEU A 167 -6.43 8.83 6.75
CA LEU A 167 -7.10 7.69 7.38
C LEU A 167 -8.51 8.08 7.80
N PHE A 168 -9.48 7.29 7.38
CA PHE A 168 -10.88 7.45 7.75
C PHE A 168 -11.26 6.38 8.75
N THR A 169 -11.90 6.79 9.84
CA THR A 169 -12.52 5.88 10.80
C THR A 169 -14.02 6.12 10.86
N LYS A 170 -14.74 5.32 11.65
CA LYS A 170 -16.16 5.56 11.93
C LYS A 170 -16.42 6.89 12.65
N THR A 171 -15.41 7.49 13.30
CA THR A 171 -15.61 8.60 14.24
C THR A 171 -14.76 9.84 13.94
N HIS A 172 -13.62 9.67 13.29
CA HIS A 172 -12.63 10.71 13.04
C HIS A 172 -11.98 10.52 11.67
N LEU A 173 -11.44 11.62 11.15
CA LEU A 173 -10.54 11.68 10.01
C LEU A 173 -9.16 12.08 10.51
N TYR A 174 -8.12 11.53 9.89
CA TYR A 174 -6.74 11.82 10.20
C TYR A 174 -5.99 12.18 8.91
N SER A 175 -5.20 13.25 8.91
CA SER A 175 -4.41 13.69 7.75
C SER A 175 -2.93 13.80 8.12
N TRP A 176 -2.06 13.29 7.24
CA TRP A 176 -0.61 13.27 7.45
C TRP A 176 0.07 14.37 6.66
N CYS A 177 0.82 15.21 7.38
CA CYS A 177 1.79 16.15 6.82
C CYS A 177 3.05 16.05 7.69
N ASP A 178 3.39 17.09 8.45
CA ASP A 178 4.46 17.00 9.44
C ASP A 178 4.05 16.18 10.67
N ASN A 179 2.85 16.45 11.18
CA ASN A 179 2.17 15.66 12.21
C ASN A 179 0.94 14.97 11.62
N ILE A 180 0.21 14.22 12.46
CA ILE A 180 -1.11 13.71 12.10
C ILE A 180 -2.16 14.64 12.70
N ASP A 181 -2.83 15.40 11.84
CA ASP A 181 -3.97 16.23 12.23
C ASP A 181 -5.22 15.36 12.39
N VAL A 182 -6.00 15.64 13.44
CA VAL A 182 -7.22 14.89 13.76
C VAL A 182 -8.43 15.80 13.59
N PHE A 183 -9.42 15.29 12.87
CA PHE A 183 -10.68 15.98 12.60
C PHE A 183 -11.87 15.11 13.03
N PRO A 184 -12.99 15.73 13.44
CA PRO A 184 -14.24 15.01 13.60
C PRO A 184 -14.72 14.50 12.23
N ILE A 185 -15.53 13.44 12.25
CA ILE A 185 -16.14 12.96 11.01
C ILE A 185 -17.01 14.07 10.37
N PRO A 186 -16.98 14.25 9.04
CA PRO A 186 -17.80 15.26 8.39
C PRO A 186 -19.29 15.05 8.69
N THR A 187 -20.02 16.13 8.95
CA THR A 187 -21.42 16.08 9.39
C THR A 187 -22.39 16.18 8.21
N THR A 188 -22.01 16.90 7.15
CA THR A 188 -22.87 17.15 5.99
C THR A 188 -23.07 15.88 5.15
N LYS A 189 -24.23 15.79 4.50
CA LYS A 189 -24.54 14.66 3.58
C LYS A 189 -23.55 14.60 2.41
N LYS A 190 -23.14 15.78 1.90
CA LYS A 190 -22.18 15.95 0.80
C LYS A 190 -20.82 15.36 1.18
N GLU A 191 -20.22 15.81 2.27
CA GLU A 191 -18.90 15.34 2.69
C GLU A 191 -18.90 13.85 3.07
N LYS A 192 -19.96 13.36 3.72
CA LYS A 192 -20.11 11.92 4.02
C LYS A 192 -20.14 11.07 2.75
N LYS A 193 -20.76 11.57 1.68
CA LYS A 193 -20.77 10.90 0.36
C LYS A 193 -19.37 10.88 -0.24
N ILE A 194 -18.65 12.00 -0.21
CA ILE A 194 -17.27 12.10 -0.71
C ILE A 194 -16.32 11.20 0.06
N MET A 195 -16.38 11.19 1.39
CA MET A 195 -15.59 10.28 2.23
C MET A 195 -15.82 8.81 1.86
N LYS A 196 -17.08 8.40 1.64
CA LYS A 196 -17.41 7.03 1.21
C LYS A 196 -16.89 6.71 -0.20
N LEU A 197 -16.91 7.68 -1.10
CA LEU A 197 -16.33 7.56 -2.44
C LEU A 197 -14.81 7.34 -2.33
N LEU A 198 -14.11 8.19 -1.59
CA LEU A 198 -12.66 8.12 -1.38
C LEU A 198 -12.22 6.81 -0.73
N CYS A 199 -12.96 6.30 0.28
CA CYS A 199 -12.65 5.01 0.91
C CYS A 199 -12.65 3.83 -0.07
N LYS A 200 -13.45 3.92 -1.15
CA LYS A 200 -13.59 2.89 -2.18
C LYS A 200 -12.64 3.09 -3.36
N ALA A 201 -12.27 4.33 -3.66
CA ALA A 201 -11.38 4.66 -4.76
C ALA A 201 -10.00 4.02 -4.57
N ARG A 202 -9.42 3.58 -5.68
CA ARG A 202 -8.08 2.98 -5.78
C ARG A 202 -7.24 3.65 -6.87
N HIS A 203 -7.79 4.65 -7.55
CA HIS A 203 -7.16 5.42 -8.60
C HIS A 203 -7.91 6.75 -8.83
N PRO A 204 -7.26 7.83 -9.33
CA PRO A 204 -7.95 9.08 -9.72
C PRO A 204 -9.14 8.90 -10.68
N PHE A 205 -9.06 7.93 -11.59
CA PHE A 205 -10.14 7.59 -12.53
C PHE A 205 -11.41 7.02 -11.86
N ASP A 206 -11.32 6.56 -10.61
CA ASP A 206 -12.49 6.09 -9.86
C ASP A 206 -13.36 7.25 -9.35
N ILE A 207 -12.84 8.48 -9.42
CA ILE A 207 -13.56 9.70 -9.05
C ILE A 207 -14.38 10.18 -10.25
N PRO A 208 -15.72 10.20 -10.18
CA PRO A 208 -16.54 10.70 -11.28
C PRO A 208 -16.30 12.20 -11.51
N ASN A 209 -16.28 12.64 -12.77
CA ASN A 209 -15.99 14.04 -13.12
C ASN A 209 -16.90 15.04 -12.39
N LYS A 210 -18.19 14.70 -12.20
CA LYS A 210 -19.16 15.54 -11.48
C LYS A 210 -18.87 15.71 -9.98
N GLU A 211 -18.00 14.87 -9.40
CA GLU A 211 -17.63 14.91 -7.98
C GLU A 211 -16.22 15.49 -7.78
N GLU A 212 -15.50 15.87 -8.85
CA GLU A 212 -14.11 16.36 -8.73
C GLU A 212 -14.01 17.64 -7.91
N GLY A 213 -14.91 18.61 -8.13
CA GLY A 213 -14.96 19.83 -7.33
C GLY A 213 -15.21 19.52 -5.85
N ASP A 214 -16.12 18.61 -5.56
CA ASP A 214 -16.46 18.21 -4.20
C ASP A 214 -15.31 17.45 -3.50
N VAL A 215 -14.56 16.63 -4.25
CA VAL A 215 -13.35 15.96 -3.76
C VAL A 215 -12.25 16.99 -3.50
N LYS A 216 -12.07 17.97 -4.39
CA LYS A 216 -11.12 19.06 -4.21
C LYS A 216 -11.43 19.87 -2.95
N ASP A 217 -12.67 20.34 -2.80
CA ASP A 217 -13.12 21.09 -1.62
C ASP A 217 -12.89 20.27 -0.33
N PHE A 218 -13.16 18.96 -0.38
CA PHE A 218 -12.93 18.07 0.75
C PHE A 218 -11.44 17.96 1.09
N SER A 219 -10.57 17.76 0.11
CA SER A 219 -9.13 17.70 0.31
C SER A 219 -8.58 19.03 0.83
N GLU A 220 -8.99 20.15 0.25
CA GLU A 220 -8.61 21.50 0.71
C GLU A 220 -9.12 21.82 2.12
N LYS A 221 -10.13 21.12 2.63
CA LYS A 221 -10.58 21.30 4.00
C LYS A 221 -9.81 20.45 5.02
N TYR A 222 -9.41 19.23 4.62
CA TYR A 222 -8.96 18.20 5.57
C TYR A 222 -7.51 17.76 5.39
N MET A 223 -6.85 18.13 4.29
CA MET A 223 -5.48 17.71 3.97
C MET A 223 -4.48 18.81 4.31
N CYS A 224 -3.57 18.56 5.26
CA CYS A 224 -2.57 19.54 5.71
C CYS A 224 -3.10 20.87 6.25
N TYR A 225 -4.28 20.82 6.86
CA TYR A 225 -4.79 21.92 7.68
C TYR A 225 -4.66 21.59 9.15
N ALA A 226 -4.56 22.63 9.99
CA ALA A 226 -4.54 22.45 11.43
C ALA A 226 -5.84 21.79 11.90
N GLY A 227 -5.74 20.53 12.32
CA GLY A 227 -6.86 19.82 12.94
C GLY A 227 -7.12 20.32 14.36
N ASP A 228 -8.18 19.78 14.99
CA ASP A 228 -8.52 20.12 16.37
C ASP A 228 -7.41 19.71 17.35
N THR A 229 -6.70 18.63 17.01
CA THR A 229 -5.57 18.10 17.76
C THR A 229 -4.54 17.49 16.82
N THR A 230 -3.28 17.41 17.28
CA THR A 230 -2.19 16.79 16.53
C THR A 230 -1.65 15.58 17.29
N ILE A 231 -1.36 14.50 16.56
CA ILE A 231 -0.66 13.34 17.10
C ILE A 231 0.80 13.43 16.67
N LYS A 232 1.68 13.52 17.67
CA LYS A 232 3.13 13.43 17.45
C LYS A 232 3.51 12.01 17.03
N GLN A 233 4.35 11.94 16.01
CA GLN A 233 4.91 10.70 15.53
C GLN A 233 6.37 10.58 15.98
N LYS A 234 6.85 9.35 16.17
CA LYS A 234 8.27 9.08 16.36
C LYS A 234 8.86 8.55 15.06
N THR A 235 9.80 9.31 14.48
CA THR A 235 10.60 8.84 13.35
C THR A 235 11.54 7.72 13.80
N ILE A 236 11.58 6.64 13.03
CA ILE A 236 12.58 5.59 13.18
C ILE A 236 13.75 5.99 12.28
N TYR A 237 14.88 6.30 12.91
CA TYR A 237 16.14 6.44 12.21
C TYR A 237 16.74 5.05 12.03
N TYR A 238 17.05 4.70 10.80
CA TYR A 238 17.84 3.53 10.45
C TYR A 238 19.27 4.01 10.23
N SER A 239 20.24 3.27 10.77
CA SER A 239 21.66 3.61 10.64
C SER A 239 22.14 3.27 9.23
N ASP A 240 22.91 4.18 8.63
CA ASP A 240 23.69 3.96 7.41
C ASP A 240 24.62 2.73 7.51
#